data_AF-A0A1W1BRG6-F1
#
_entry.id   AF-A0A1W1BRG6-F1
#
_cell.length_a   1.000
_cell.length_b   1.000
_cell.length_c   1.000
_cell.angle_alpha   90.00
_cell.angle_beta   90.00
_cell.angle_gamma   90.00
#
_symmetry.space_group_name_H-M   'P 1'
#
loop_
_entity.id
_entity.type
_entity.pdbx_description
1 polymer ?
#
loop_
_entity_poly.entity_id
_entity_poly.type
_entity_poly.pdbx_seq_one_letter_code
_entity_poly.pdbx_strand_id
1 'polypeptide(L)'
;MSDFRKHLNEKLKDEEFKKEWDNLELRYAVIKQLIKIRNSYNLTQAQLAEKLNTTQAVISRIESGTVNVGIDFLDKLAKAFNKRVEIKIL
;
A
#
# COMPACT_ATOMS: atom_id res chain seq x y z
N MET A 1 -19.46 -7.23 5.00
CA MET A 1 -18.58 -7.54 3.84
C MET A 1 -19.32 -7.56 2.50
N SER A 2 -20.61 -7.96 2.44
CA SER A 2 -21.44 -7.95 1.21
C SER A 2 -21.77 -6.54 0.70
N ASP A 3 -22.13 -5.61 1.60
CA ASP A 3 -22.64 -4.29 1.21
C ASP A 3 -21.59 -3.37 0.58
N PHE A 4 -20.34 -3.45 1.03
CA PHE A 4 -19.25 -2.66 0.45
C PHE A 4 -18.97 -3.04 -1.01
N ARG A 5 -18.90 -4.35 -1.32
CA ARG A 5 -18.65 -4.81 -2.69
C ARG A 5 -19.79 -4.45 -3.63
N LYS A 6 -21.03 -4.57 -3.15
CA LYS A 6 -22.23 -4.19 -3.90
C LYS A 6 -22.22 -2.68 -4.19
N HIS A 7 -21.94 -1.85 -3.19
CA HIS A 7 -21.87 -0.40 -3.36
C HIS A 7 -20.72 0.04 -4.27
N LEU A 8 -19.55 -0.60 -4.14
CA LEU A 8 -18.39 -0.35 -4.99
C LEU A 8 -18.70 -0.67 -6.46
N ASN A 9 -19.29 -1.84 -6.73
CA ASN A 9 -19.65 -2.23 -8.10
C ASN A 9 -20.64 -1.26 -8.75
N GLU A 10 -21.57 -0.70 -7.99
CA GLU A 10 -22.49 0.33 -8.51
C GLU A 10 -21.75 1.64 -8.81
N LYS A 11 -20.81 2.06 -7.95
CA LYS A 11 -19.99 3.26 -8.18
C LYS A 11 -19.03 3.12 -9.35
N LEU A 12 -18.48 1.93 -9.60
CA LEU A 12 -17.58 1.65 -10.73
C LEU A 12 -18.26 1.72 -12.11
N LYS A 13 -19.59 1.85 -12.17
CA LYS A 13 -20.31 2.11 -13.43
C LYS A 13 -20.16 3.57 -13.90
N ASP A 14 -19.81 4.48 -12.99
CA ASP A 14 -19.51 5.86 -13.32
C ASP A 14 -18.06 5.96 -13.83
N GLU A 15 -17.88 6.50 -15.05
CA GLU A 15 -16.56 6.49 -15.70
C GLU A 15 -15.53 7.39 -15.01
N GLU A 16 -15.97 8.52 -14.42
CA GLU A 16 -15.09 9.42 -13.68
C GLU A 16 -14.61 8.76 -12.39
N PHE A 17 -15.54 8.16 -11.63
CA PHE A 17 -15.22 7.38 -10.44
C PHE A 17 -14.32 6.20 -10.78
N LYS A 18 -14.61 5.46 -11.85
CA LYS A 18 -13.80 4.32 -12.28
C LYS A 18 -12.37 4.74 -12.62
N LYS A 19 -12.19 5.84 -13.36
CA LYS A 19 -10.87 6.35 -13.70
C LYS A 19 -10.05 6.72 -12.46
N GLU A 20 -10.67 7.42 -11.51
CA GLU A 20 -10.00 7.75 -10.25
C GLU A 20 -9.74 6.52 -9.38
N TRP A 21 -10.65 5.54 -9.39
CA TRP A 21 -10.47 4.26 -8.72
C TRP A 21 -9.29 3.48 -9.30
N ASP A 22 -9.21 3.34 -10.62
CA ASP A 22 -8.14 2.64 -11.33
C ASP A 22 -6.78 3.34 -11.08
N ASN A 23 -6.76 4.68 -11.06
CA ASN A 23 -5.58 5.48 -10.70
C ASN A 23 -5.07 5.19 -9.28
N LEU A 24 -5.98 4.87 -8.35
CA LEU A 24 -5.66 4.57 -6.96
C LEU A 24 -5.42 3.08 -6.69
N GLU A 25 -5.91 2.18 -7.55
CA GLU A 25 -5.88 0.74 -7.37
C GLU A 25 -4.44 0.24 -7.14
N LEU A 26 -3.51 0.67 -7.99
CA LEU A 26 -2.09 0.30 -7.87
C LEU A 26 -1.51 0.77 -6.52
N ARG A 27 -1.82 2.00 -6.10
CA ARG A 27 -1.36 2.53 -4.81
C ARG A 27 -1.87 1.68 -3.66
N TYR A 28 -3.16 1.36 -3.63
CA TYR A 28 -3.74 0.52 -2.59
C TYR A 28 -3.20 -0.91 -2.62
N ALA A 29 -2.91 -1.46 -3.79
CA ALA A 29 -2.26 -2.77 -3.92
C ALA A 29 -0.88 -2.77 -3.26
N VAL A 30 -0.07 -1.73 -3.51
CA VAL A 30 1.25 -1.54 -2.88
C VAL A 30 1.12 -1.41 -1.35
N ILE A 31 0.22 -0.56 -0.87
CA ILE A 31 -0.02 -0.35 0.56
C ILE A 31 -0.44 -1.65 1.26
N LYS A 32 -1.32 -2.41 0.63
CA LYS A 32 -1.77 -3.71 1.15
C LYS A 32 -0.62 -4.69 1.30
N GLN A 33 0.33 -4.71 0.35
CA GLN A 33 1.54 -5.53 0.47
C GLN A 33 2.45 -5.06 1.61
N LEU A 34 2.63 -3.76 1.79
CA LEU A 34 3.41 -3.22 2.91
C LEU A 34 2.81 -3.61 4.26
N ILE A 35 1.50 -3.41 4.45
CA ILE A 35 0.78 -3.81 5.67
C ILE A 35 0.91 -5.31 5.91
N LYS A 36 0.79 -6.12 4.84
CA LYS A 36 0.96 -7.58 4.93
C LYS A 36 2.36 -7.95 5.39
N ILE A 37 3.41 -7.33 4.84
CA ILE A 37 4.78 -7.54 5.28
C ILE A 37 4.90 -7.16 6.75
N ARG A 38 4.50 -5.95 7.15
CA ARG A 38 4.58 -5.49 8.55
C ARG A 38 3.93 -6.46 9.52
N ASN A 39 2.71 -6.90 9.22
CA ASN A 39 1.95 -7.83 10.04
C ASN A 39 2.59 -9.24 10.05
N SER A 40 3.15 -9.71 8.94
CA SER A 40 3.83 -11.03 8.89
C SER A 40 5.06 -11.12 9.79
N TYR A 41 5.67 -9.98 10.13
CA TYR A 41 6.79 -9.88 11.07
C TYR A 41 6.35 -9.38 12.45
N ASN A 42 5.05 -9.28 12.73
CA ASN A 42 4.48 -8.78 13.99
C ASN A 42 5.02 -7.40 14.43
N LEU A 43 5.26 -6.51 13.48
CA LEU A 43 5.81 -5.18 13.76
C LEU A 43 4.69 -4.14 13.92
N THR A 44 4.86 -3.23 14.88
CA THR A 44 4.12 -1.97 14.92
C THR A 44 4.61 -1.02 13.83
N GLN A 45 3.84 0.04 13.53
CA GLN A 45 4.29 1.07 12.59
C GLN A 45 5.60 1.75 13.05
N ALA A 46 5.78 1.91 14.36
CA ALA A 46 7.00 2.49 14.94
C ALA A 46 8.21 1.57 14.74
N GLN A 47 8.04 0.27 15.00
CA GLN A 47 9.11 -0.72 14.79
C GLN A 47 9.49 -0.87 13.31
N LEU A 48 8.51 -0.82 12.40
CA LEU A 48 8.80 -0.79 10.98
C LEU A 48 9.57 0.49 10.60
N ALA A 49 9.17 1.64 11.16
CA ALA A 49 9.83 2.91 10.89
C ALA A 49 11.31 2.88 11.31
N GLU A 50 11.59 2.37 12.52
CA GLU A 50 12.96 2.20 13.02
C GLU A 50 13.78 1.29 12.10
N LYS A 51 13.24 0.12 11.74
CA LYS A 51 13.91 -0.83 10.82
C LYS A 51 14.20 -0.22 9.44
N LEU A 52 13.31 0.66 8.97
CA LEU A 52 13.44 1.36 7.70
C LEU A 52 14.06 2.75 7.85
N ASN A 53 14.70 3.08 8.97
CA ASN A 53 15.30 4.39 9.23
C ASN A 53 14.42 5.56 8.69
N THR A 54 13.19 5.62 9.19
CA THR A 54 12.17 6.63 8.89
C THR A 54 11.32 6.89 10.14
N THR A 55 10.24 7.67 10.04
CA THR A 55 9.37 7.98 11.18
C THR A 55 8.05 7.21 11.13
N GLN A 56 7.46 6.96 12.31
CA GLN A 56 6.14 6.33 12.42
C GLN A 56 5.06 7.14 11.69
N ALA A 57 5.18 8.48 11.68
CA ALA A 57 4.30 9.36 10.92
C ALA A 57 4.40 9.15 9.39
N VAL A 58 5.60 8.87 8.86
CA VAL A 58 5.76 8.51 7.44
C VAL A 58 5.09 7.17 7.15
N ILE A 59 5.31 6.15 7.98
CA ILE A 59 4.68 4.83 7.81
C ILE A 59 3.15 4.94 7.88
N SER A 60 2.61 5.71 8.83
CA SER A 60 1.17 5.95 8.97
C SER A 60 0.56 6.63 7.74
N ARG A 61 1.22 7.66 7.20
CA ARG A 61 0.78 8.33 5.97
C ARG A 61 0.80 7.39 4.76
N ILE A 62 1.81 6.52 4.67
CA ILE A 62 1.88 5.49 3.63
C ILE A 62 0.72 4.51 3.78
N GLU A 63 0.52 3.94 4.97
CA GLU A 63 -0.54 2.94 5.22
C GLU A 63 -1.96 3.50 5.04
N SER A 64 -2.14 4.80 5.23
CA SER A 64 -3.42 5.50 4.96
C SER A 64 -3.59 5.94 3.51
N GLY A 65 -2.57 5.81 2.66
CA GLY A 65 -2.60 6.21 1.25
C GLY A 65 -2.57 7.72 1.00
N THR A 66 -2.28 8.51 2.03
CA THR A 66 -2.22 9.98 1.96
C THR A 66 -0.95 10.51 1.31
N VAL A 67 0.06 9.66 1.11
CA VAL A 67 1.30 9.98 0.39
C VAL A 67 1.64 8.89 -0.63
N ASN A 68 2.38 9.28 -1.65
CA ASN A 68 2.92 8.33 -2.63
C ASN A 68 4.05 7.49 -2.01
N VAL A 69 4.18 6.25 -2.47
CA VAL A 69 5.31 5.38 -2.10
C VAL A 69 6.26 5.32 -3.30
N GLY A 70 7.45 5.90 -3.14
CA GLY A 70 8.48 5.86 -4.16
C GLY A 70 9.13 4.48 -4.32
N ILE A 71 9.73 4.23 -5.49
CA ILE A 71 10.44 2.98 -5.79
C ILE A 71 11.59 2.75 -4.80
N ASP A 72 12.34 3.79 -4.45
CA ASP A 72 13.44 3.70 -3.48
C ASP A 72 12.96 3.22 -2.10
N PHE A 73 11.75 3.61 -1.71
CA PHE A 73 11.16 3.12 -0.45
C PHE A 73 10.79 1.64 -0.56
N LEU A 74 10.24 1.20 -1.69
CA LEU A 74 9.94 -0.21 -1.94
C LEU A 74 11.21 -1.07 -1.93
N ASP A 75 12.29 -0.57 -2.53
CA ASP A 75 13.60 -1.24 -2.50
C ASP A 75 14.17 -1.31 -1.08
N LYS A 76 14.13 -0.20 -0.33
CA LYS A 76 14.52 -0.16 1.09
C LYS A 76 13.74 -1.16 1.94
N LEU A 77 12.42 -1.22 1.75
CA LEU A 77 11.54 -2.18 2.40
C LEU A 77 11.94 -3.61 2.04
N ALA A 78 12.12 -3.91 0.75
CA ALA A 78 12.48 -5.24 0.29
C ALA A 78 13.82 -5.69 0.89
N LYS A 79 14.86 -4.85 0.83
CA LYS A 79 16.18 -5.11 1.43
C LYS A 79 16.11 -5.37 2.92
N ALA A 80 15.34 -4.57 3.67
CA ALA A 80 15.19 -4.74 5.12
C ALA A 80 14.62 -6.11 5.53
N PHE A 81 13.89 -6.78 4.63
CA PHE A 81 13.28 -8.09 4.85
C PHE A 81 13.91 -9.20 3.99
N ASN A 82 15.06 -8.94 3.36
CA ASN A 82 15.73 -9.87 2.43
C ASN A 82 14.77 -10.40 1.33
N LYS A 83 14.00 -9.48 0.75
CA LYS A 83 13.05 -9.71 -0.36
C LYS A 83 13.49 -8.91 -1.60
N ARG A 84 12.76 -9.09 -2.69
CA ARG A 84 12.90 -8.32 -3.93
C ARG A 84 11.55 -7.72 -4.35
N VAL A 85 11.59 -6.58 -5.03
CA VAL A 85 10.42 -6.01 -5.71
C VAL A 85 10.29 -6.67 -7.08
N GLU A 86 9.09 -7.12 -7.44
CA GLU A 86 8.76 -7.66 -8.75
C GLU A 86 7.54 -6.92 -9.31
N ILE A 87 7.67 -6.39 -10.52
CA ILE A 87 6.61 -5.65 -11.21
C ILE A 87 6.32 -6.40 -12.50
N LYS A 88 5.05 -6.77 -12.71
CA LYS A 88 4.58 -7.41 -13.93
C LYS A 88 3.52 -6.54 -14.58
N ILE A 89 3.75 -6.19 -15.83
CA ILE A 89 2.78 -5.52 -16.71
C ILE A 89 2.20 -6.62 -17.60
N LEU A 90 0.87 -6.68 -17.70
CA LEU A 90 0.12 -7.72 -18.41
C LEU A 90 -0.37 -7.22 -19.76
#